data_AF-A0A1K1MG48-F1
#
_entry.id   AF-A0A1K1MG48-F1
#
_cell.length_a   1.000
_cell.length_b   1.000
_cell.length_c   1.000
_cell.angle_alpha   90.00
_cell.angle_beta   90.00
_cell.angle_gamma   90.00
#
_symmetry.space_group_name_H-M   'P 1'
#
loop_
_entity.id
_entity.type
_entity.pdbx_description
1 polymer ?
#
loop_
_entity_poly.entity_id
_entity_poly.type
_entity_poly.pdbx_seq_one_letter_code
_entity_poly.pdbx_strand_id
1 'polypeptide(L)'
;METGTSPKTLRIPNDTISDIEKVAKEKNTTFSKEAIRRLKNKGSVDTNYPLFLAKAQTIINLSYEGYRAGREDLFQKAQEEERKLWAKIMTSSK
;
A
#
# COMPACT_ATOMS: atom_id res chain seq x y z
N MET A 1 8.69 16.95 22.34
CA MET A 1 8.41 15.69 23.05
C MET A 1 7.27 15.02 22.31
N GLU A 2 7.52 13.93 21.59
CA GLU A 2 6.46 13.24 20.85
C GLU A 2 5.64 12.34 21.78
N THR A 3 4.35 12.28 21.45
CA THR A 3 3.20 11.79 22.21
C THR A 3 3.28 10.29 22.52
N GLY A 4 2.85 9.93 23.74
CA GLY A 4 3.04 8.61 24.34
C GLY A 4 2.52 7.43 23.53
N THR A 5 3.26 6.32 23.59
CA THR A 5 2.85 5.03 23.04
C THR A 5 2.09 4.25 24.12
N SER A 6 0.79 4.04 23.92
CA SER A 6 0.01 3.13 24.77
C SER A 6 -0.03 1.73 24.14
N PRO A 7 0.17 0.65 24.92
CA PRO A 7 0.01 -0.71 24.42
C PRO A 7 -1.41 -0.92 23.88
N LYS A 8 -1.53 -1.48 22.68
CA LYS A 8 -2.81 -1.91 22.10
C LYS A 8 -2.81 -3.41 21.88
N THR A 9 -3.86 -4.07 22.33
CA THR A 9 -4.08 -5.50 22.06
C THR A 9 -4.49 -5.69 20.60
N LEU A 10 -3.81 -6.59 19.91
CA LEU A 10 -4.12 -6.99 18.54
C LEU A 10 -4.50 -8.46 18.52
N ARG A 11 -5.58 -8.81 17.82
CA ARG A 11 -5.90 -10.19 17.49
C ARG A 11 -5.28 -10.52 16.15
N ILE A 12 -4.37 -11.48 16.13
CA ILE A 12 -3.75 -12.00 14.92
C ILE A 12 -3.86 -13.52 14.89
N PRO A 13 -3.96 -14.13 13.69
CA PRO A 13 -3.95 -15.58 13.52
C PRO A 13 -2.69 -16.25 14.11
N ASN A 14 -2.83 -17.50 14.57
CA ASN A 14 -1.74 -18.24 15.24
C ASN A 14 -0.54 -18.52 14.32
N ASP A 15 -0.80 -18.80 13.05
CA ASP A 15 0.23 -18.94 12.01
C ASP A 15 1.07 -17.65 11.84
N THR A 16 0.40 -16.49 11.92
CA THR A 16 1.06 -15.18 11.88
C THR A 16 1.92 -14.95 13.12
N ILE A 17 1.47 -15.40 14.30
CA ILE A 17 2.28 -15.34 15.53
C ILE A 17 3.56 -16.16 15.34
N SER A 18 3.42 -17.42 14.92
CA SER A 18 4.56 -18.33 14.72
C SER A 18 5.57 -17.79 13.70
N ASP A 19 5.11 -17.17 12.62
CA ASP A 19 5.99 -16.54 11.63
C ASP A 19 6.72 -15.30 12.20
N ILE A 20 6.05 -14.47 12.99
CA ILE A 20 6.70 -13.32 13.66
C ILE A 20 7.76 -13.80 14.65
N GLU A 21 7.46 -14.83 15.44
CA GLU A 21 8.41 -15.41 16.40
C GLU A 21 9.64 -16.00 15.70
N LYS A 22 9.43 -16.75 14.61
CA LYS A 22 10.50 -17.30 13.79
C LYS A 22 11.43 -16.20 13.27
N VAL A 23 10.86 -15.17 12.64
CA VAL A 23 11.66 -14.05 12.08
C VAL A 23 12.32 -13.23 13.19
N ALA A 24 11.68 -13.07 14.34
CA ALA A 24 12.27 -12.39 15.48
C ALA A 24 13.53 -13.12 15.98
N LYS A 25 13.46 -14.46 16.06
CA LYS A 25 14.60 -15.31 16.42
C LYS A 25 15.73 -15.23 15.39
N GLU A 26 15.40 -15.36 14.09
CA GLU A 26 16.38 -15.27 12.99
C GLU A 26 17.11 -13.92 12.95
N LYS A 27 16.40 -12.83 13.25
CA LYS A 27 16.95 -11.46 13.23
C LYS A 27 17.48 -10.97 14.58
N ASN A 28 17.51 -11.84 15.60
CA ASN A 28 17.90 -11.48 16.96
C ASN A 28 17.17 -10.22 17.48
N THR A 29 15.85 -10.17 17.30
CA THR A 29 14.96 -9.07 17.71
C THR A 29 13.79 -9.61 18.56
N THR A 30 12.87 -8.73 18.96
CA THR A 30 11.69 -9.13 19.75
C THR A 30 10.45 -9.25 18.89
N PHE A 31 9.51 -10.09 19.35
CA PHE A 31 8.18 -10.21 18.76
C PHE A 31 7.53 -8.83 18.52
N SER A 32 7.50 -7.98 19.55
CA SER A 32 6.88 -6.65 19.46
C SER A 32 7.57 -5.75 18.42
N LYS A 33 8.91 -5.79 18.32
CA LYS A 33 9.64 -5.02 17.32
C LYS A 33 9.33 -5.50 15.90
N GLU A 34 9.28 -6.81 15.69
CA GLU A 34 8.96 -7.40 14.38
C GLU A 34 7.48 -7.20 14.01
N ALA A 35 6.56 -7.34 14.96
CA ALA A 35 5.15 -7.04 14.77
C ALA A 35 4.93 -5.56 14.42
N ILE A 36 5.54 -4.63 15.17
CA ILE A 36 5.49 -3.19 14.88
C ILE A 36 6.15 -2.90 13.53
N ARG A 37 7.30 -3.52 13.22
CA ARG A 37 7.96 -3.39 11.93
C ARG A 37 7.03 -3.84 10.81
N ARG A 38 6.33 -4.96 10.92
CA ARG A 38 5.36 -5.44 9.92
C ARG A 38 4.14 -4.55 9.80
N LEU A 39 3.62 -4.04 10.92
CA LEU A 39 2.53 -3.05 10.94
C LEU A 39 2.95 -1.75 10.24
N LYS A 40 4.19 -1.29 10.46
CA LYS A 40 4.80 -0.14 9.76
C LYS A 40 5.12 -0.47 8.29
N ASN A 41 5.57 -1.69 8.01
CA ASN A 41 5.97 -2.16 6.69
C ASN A 41 4.80 -2.54 5.78
N LYS A 42 3.56 -2.63 6.27
CA LYS A 42 2.36 -2.60 5.43
C LYS A 42 2.23 -1.30 4.61
N GLY A 43 3.10 -0.31 4.83
CA GLY A 43 3.25 0.88 3.97
C GLY A 43 4.70 1.30 3.68
N SER A 44 5.71 0.44 3.86
CA SER A 44 7.12 0.88 3.79
C SER A 44 8.01 0.16 2.77
N VAL A 45 7.44 -0.63 1.85
CA VAL A 45 8.19 -1.01 0.62
C VAL A 45 7.85 -0.05 -0.51
N ASP A 46 6.66 0.55 -0.48
CA ASP A 46 6.31 1.67 -1.35
C ASP A 46 5.20 2.48 -0.66
N THR A 47 5.53 3.63 -0.07
CA THR A 47 4.54 4.53 0.55
C THR A 47 3.48 4.99 -0.46
N ASN A 48 3.77 4.86 -1.75
CA ASN A 48 2.85 5.16 -2.84
C ASN A 48 1.93 3.97 -3.18
N TYR A 49 2.10 2.78 -2.59
CA TYR A 49 1.30 1.61 -2.97
C TYR A 49 -0.22 1.81 -2.81
N PRO A 50 -0.75 2.39 -1.71
CA PRO A 50 -2.18 2.69 -1.63
C PRO A 50 -2.63 3.72 -2.68
N LEU A 51 -1.79 4.71 -2.99
CA LEU A 51 -2.05 5.71 -4.03
C LEU A 51 -2.03 5.06 -5.43
N PHE A 52 -1.12 4.12 -5.66
CA PHE A 52 -1.02 3.33 -6.89
C PHE A 52 -2.28 2.50 -7.12
N LEU A 53 -2.72 1.76 -6.09
CA LEU A 53 -3.95 0.98 -6.16
C LEU A 53 -5.18 1.87 -6.42
N ALA A 54 -5.27 3.01 -5.75
CA ALA A 54 -6.38 3.95 -5.97
C ALA A 54 -6.40 4.51 -7.39
N LYS A 55 -5.24 4.92 -7.93
CA LYS A 55 -5.13 5.45 -9.29
C LYS A 55 -5.38 4.36 -10.36
N ALA A 56 -4.85 3.16 -10.16
CA ALA A 56 -5.11 2.03 -11.04
C ALA A 56 -6.61 1.70 -11.10
N GLN A 57 -7.30 1.71 -9.95
CA GLN A 57 -8.75 1.50 -9.91
C GLN A 57 -9.52 2.58 -10.68
N THR A 58 -9.13 3.85 -10.55
CA THR A 58 -9.75 4.95 -11.31
C THR A 58 -9.60 4.76 -12.82
N ILE A 59 -8.41 4.36 -13.30
CA ILE A 59 -8.15 4.10 -14.72
C ILE A 59 -9.05 2.95 -15.23
N ILE A 60 -9.16 1.87 -14.46
CA ILE A 60 -10.03 0.72 -14.79
C ILE A 60 -11.50 1.16 -14.88
N ASN A 61 -11.98 1.94 -13.92
CA ASN A 61 -13.37 2.41 -13.91
C ASN A 61 -13.67 3.29 -15.11
N LEU A 62 -12.82 4.27 -15.41
CA LEU A 62 -12.98 5.16 -16.58
C LEU A 62 -12.98 4.36 -17.90
N SER A 63 -12.12 3.36 -18.01
CA SER A 63 -12.05 2.49 -19.19
C SER A 63 -13.32 1.64 -19.34
N TYR A 64 -13.82 1.08 -18.24
CA TYR A 64 -15.04 0.27 -18.23
C TYR A 64 -16.28 1.11 -18.54
N GLU A 65 -16.42 2.29 -17.93
CA GLU A 65 -17.50 3.23 -18.19
C GLU A 65 -17.46 3.76 -19.62
N GLY A 66 -16.27 4.09 -20.14
CA GLY A 66 -16.05 4.48 -21.53
C GLY A 66 -16.52 3.40 -22.50
N TYR A 67 -16.16 2.15 -22.25
CA TYR A 67 -16.61 1.01 -23.05
C TYR A 67 -18.14 0.82 -22.98
N ARG A 68 -18.71 0.84 -21.77
CA ARG A 68 -20.16 0.65 -21.56
C ARG A 68 -21.01 1.76 -22.17
N ALA A 69 -20.53 3.00 -22.13
CA ALA A 69 -21.26 4.17 -22.62
C ALA A 69 -20.89 4.56 -24.06
N GLY A 70 -19.91 3.90 -24.69
CA GLY A 70 -19.40 4.28 -26.02
C GLY A 70 -18.77 5.67 -26.04
N ARG A 71 -18.12 6.09 -24.93
CA ARG A 71 -17.63 7.45 -24.74
C ARG A 71 -16.12 7.55 -24.81
N GLU A 72 -15.63 8.17 -25.89
CA GLU A 72 -14.21 8.34 -26.15
C GLU A 72 -13.50 9.24 -25.12
N ASP A 73 -14.17 10.27 -24.62
CA ASP A 73 -13.57 11.21 -23.67
C ASP A 73 -13.20 10.55 -22.33
N LEU A 74 -13.88 9.46 -21.95
CA LEU A 74 -13.55 8.69 -20.74
C LEU A 74 -12.25 7.88 -20.93
N PHE A 75 -11.99 7.38 -22.14
CA PHE A 75 -10.70 6.75 -22.45
C PHE A 75 -9.56 7.77 -22.46
N GLN A 76 -9.80 8.98 -22.97
CA GLN A 76 -8.81 10.06 -22.92
C GLN A 76 -8.46 10.44 -21.47
N LYS A 77 -9.46 10.52 -20.58
CA LYS A 77 -9.26 10.75 -19.14
C LYS A 77 -8.50 9.59 -18.48
N ALA A 78 -8.79 8.34 -18.84
CA ALA A 78 -8.05 7.18 -18.34
C ALA A 78 -6.57 7.25 -18.71
N GLN A 79 -6.25 7.63 -19.95
CA GLN A 79 -4.86 7.83 -20.41
C GLN A 79 -4.16 9.01 -19.72
N GLU A 80 -4.89 10.06 -19.33
CA GLU A 80 -4.33 11.17 -18.57
C GLU A 80 -3.97 10.74 -17.14
N GLU A 81 -4.85 9.98 -16.48
CA GLU A 81 -4.60 9.45 -15.14
C GLU A 81 -3.46 8.42 -15.11
N GLU A 82 -3.31 7.62 -16.16
CA GLU A 82 -2.18 6.70 -16.35
C GLU A 82 -0.86 7.47 -16.46
N ARG A 83 -0.81 8.53 -17.28
CA ARG A 83 0.38 9.39 -17.40
C ARG A 83 0.76 10.05 -16.07
N LYS A 84 -0.23 10.55 -15.32
CA LYS A 84 0.00 11.13 -13.98
C LYS A 84 0.54 10.10 -12.99
N LEU A 85 0.06 8.86 -13.04
CA LEU A 85 0.52 7.77 -12.17
C LEU A 85 2.02 7.53 -12.36
N TRP A 86 2.48 7.38 -13.60
CA TRP A 86 3.89 7.14 -13.89
C TRP A 86 4.78 8.37 -13.68
N ALA A 87 4.31 9.57 -14.02
CA ALA A 87 5.08 10.80 -13.80
C ALA A 87 5.38 11.07 -12.32
N LYS A 88 4.42 10.81 -11.43
CA LYS A 88 4.56 11.03 -9.99
C LYS A 88 5.47 9.99 -9.31
N ILE A 89 5.48 8.76 -9.83
CA ILE A 89 6.34 7.66 -9.35
C ILE A 89 7.79 7.86 -9.83
N MET A 90 7.98 8.28 -11.08
CA MET A 90 9.31 8.58 -11.65
C MET A 90 9.98 9.80 -11.02
N THR A 91 9.21 10.76 -10.48
CA THR A 91 9.73 11.97 -9.84
C THR A 91 10.01 11.83 -8.34
N SER A 92 9.53 10.77 -7.69
CA SER A 92 9.80 10.48 -6.26
C SER A 92 11.00 9.57 -6.02
N SER A 93 11.75 9.20 -7.07
CA SER A 93 12.98 8.38 -7.00
C SER A 93 14.27 9.21 -7.00
N LYS A 94 14.26 10.44 -6.45
CA LYS A 94 15.47 11.25 -6.23
C LYS A 94 15.79 11.42 -4.75
#